data_AF-A0A8B7T068-F1
#
_entry.id   AF-A0A8B7T068-F1
#
_cell.length_a   1.000
_cell.length_b   1.000
_cell.length_c   1.000
_cell.angle_alpha   90.00
_cell.angle_beta   90.00
_cell.angle_gamma   90.00
#
_symmetry.space_group_name_H-M   'P 1'
#
loop_
_entity.id
_entity.type
_entity.pdbx_description
1 polymer ?
#
loop_
_entity_poly.entity_id
_entity_poly.type
_entity_poly.pdbx_seq_one_letter_code
_entity_poly.pdbx_strand_id
1 'polypeptide(L)'
;MERPGAGEINSNECENVSRKKEISEEFEASTVDSLVDVPFATIDIKDDCGITDVPQINLERSKENEWISKDQIQKRRKKHKDYQPNYFLSIPITNKEITRGVKILQDAIIQQDKRLSKAMTGDGSFHVTLLVMQLLNDDEINIGIDALLELKPFIEEILRGKHLILPFQGVDTFGNQVGFVKLAEGDHINPLLEIAEAAKRIFQEKGILAGESRSYKPHLTFMKLYKTPWLWKTGVKKIDPKLYENFISHRFGEEVVQRIDLCSMQKKKQSNGYYHCESSIVIGESSTVLQSYRKDTPCWPSGKRPIGIQDLINEALHRERMGLKAKVKQIKELLLKPETQAKIRRELFEGRSINNSNQGNDVDSSDTLT
;
A
#
# COMPACT_ATOMS: atom_id res chain seq x y z
N MET A 1 4.13 53.66 -42.00
CA MET A 1 5.60 53.68 -41.89
C MET A 1 5.97 54.85 -41.00
N GLU A 2 6.82 54.78 -39.99
CA GLU A 2 7.29 53.77 -39.02
C GLU A 2 7.92 54.61 -37.89
N ARG A 3 7.99 54.07 -36.67
CA ARG A 3 8.21 54.79 -35.40
C ARG A 3 9.72 54.97 -35.01
N PRO A 4 10.14 55.16 -33.73
CA PRO A 4 10.69 56.42 -33.20
C PRO A 4 12.06 56.24 -32.45
N GLY A 5 12.54 57.28 -31.75
CA GLY A 5 13.69 57.20 -30.83
C GLY A 5 13.60 58.24 -29.70
N ALA A 6 14.04 57.85 -28.49
CA ALA A 6 13.77 58.45 -27.18
C ALA A 6 14.66 59.66 -26.77
N GLY A 7 14.26 60.35 -25.69
CA GLY A 7 15.08 61.27 -24.88
C GLY A 7 14.21 62.35 -24.18
N GLU A 8 13.76 62.16 -22.94
CA GLU A 8 14.36 62.61 -21.65
C GLU A 8 14.39 64.14 -21.43
N ILE A 9 13.64 64.65 -20.42
CA ILE A 9 14.09 65.71 -19.50
C ILE A 9 13.46 65.49 -18.10
N ASN A 10 14.36 65.60 -17.12
CA ASN A 10 14.25 65.46 -15.65
C ASN A 10 13.55 66.64 -14.95
N SER A 11 13.09 66.44 -13.69
CA SER A 11 13.67 67.05 -12.46
C SER A 11 12.63 67.33 -11.35
N ASN A 12 12.78 66.71 -10.16
CA ASN A 12 13.12 67.40 -8.88
C ASN A 12 13.00 66.51 -7.62
N GLU A 13 14.14 66.42 -6.90
CA GLU A 13 14.38 66.44 -5.43
C GLU A 13 13.84 65.29 -4.52
N CYS A 14 14.72 64.42 -3.98
CA CYS A 14 15.48 64.50 -2.70
C CYS A 14 14.58 64.31 -1.44
N GLU A 15 14.88 63.56 -0.37
CA GLU A 15 16.08 62.88 0.15
C GLU A 15 15.64 61.99 1.35
N ASN A 16 16.22 60.78 1.44
CA ASN A 16 16.85 60.13 2.61
C ASN A 16 16.14 59.74 3.96
N VAL A 17 16.56 58.54 4.41
CA VAL A 17 16.79 57.97 5.77
C VAL A 17 15.73 57.06 6.44
N SER A 18 16.03 55.75 6.33
CA SER A 18 16.04 54.66 7.33
C SER A 18 15.49 54.87 8.75
N ARG A 19 14.63 53.93 9.18
CA ARG A 19 14.56 53.47 10.58
C ARG A 19 14.25 51.97 10.65
N LYS A 20 15.22 51.19 11.13
CA LYS A 20 15.06 49.84 11.67
C LYS A 20 14.17 49.89 12.93
N LYS A 21 13.32 48.88 13.11
CA LYS A 21 12.91 48.45 14.46
C LYS A 21 12.72 46.93 14.46
N GLU A 22 13.75 46.25 14.95
CA GLU A 22 13.66 44.90 15.50
C GLU A 22 12.86 44.98 16.82
N ILE A 23 11.93 44.07 17.01
CA ILE A 23 11.46 43.65 18.34
C ILE A 23 11.48 42.13 18.33
N SER A 24 12.44 41.60 19.07
CA SER A 24 12.48 40.26 19.62
C SER A 24 11.53 40.17 20.82
N GLU A 25 10.71 39.13 20.90
CA GLU A 25 10.24 38.62 22.18
C GLU A 25 10.07 37.10 22.08
N GLU A 26 10.83 36.44 22.94
CA GLU A 26 10.91 35.01 23.20
C GLU A 26 9.87 34.70 24.31
N PHE A 27 9.09 33.64 24.17
CA PHE A 27 8.45 33.00 25.32
C PHE A 27 8.36 31.48 25.12
N GLU A 28 8.94 30.79 26.09
CA GLU A 28 8.92 29.34 26.28
C GLU A 28 7.55 28.81 26.70
N ALA A 29 7.34 27.53 26.37
CA ALA A 29 6.63 26.48 27.09
C ALA A 29 5.27 26.77 27.79
N SER A 30 4.22 26.14 27.25
CA SER A 30 3.30 25.36 28.08
C SER A 30 2.88 24.07 27.36
N THR A 31 3.36 22.94 27.87
CA THR A 31 2.57 21.72 28.07
C THR A 31 1.18 22.11 28.57
N VAL A 32 0.04 21.58 28.11
CA VAL A 32 -0.39 20.18 28.07
C VAL A 32 -1.66 20.10 27.19
N ASP A 33 -1.87 18.92 26.61
CA ASP A 33 -3.17 18.27 26.43
C ASP A 33 -4.17 18.77 25.36
N SER A 34 -4.18 18.07 24.23
CA SER A 34 -5.44 17.59 23.65
C SER A 34 -5.13 16.39 22.74
N LEU A 35 -4.67 15.32 23.36
CA LEU A 35 -4.58 14.00 22.75
C LEU A 35 -5.97 13.38 22.84
N VAL A 36 -6.90 13.85 21.99
CA VAL A 36 -8.21 13.21 21.87
C VAL A 36 -8.12 12.22 20.73
N ASP A 37 -7.85 10.98 21.12
CA ASP A 37 -8.25 9.77 20.41
C ASP A 37 -9.68 9.96 19.91
N VAL A 38 -9.85 10.05 18.58
CA VAL A 38 -11.17 9.96 17.97
C VAL A 38 -11.26 8.56 17.37
N PRO A 39 -12.03 7.64 17.99
CA PRO A 39 -12.16 6.29 17.46
C PRO A 39 -12.97 6.36 16.16
N PHE A 40 -12.45 5.76 15.10
CA PHE A 40 -13.28 5.46 13.94
C PHE A 40 -14.45 4.59 14.42
N ALA A 41 -15.66 5.09 14.21
CA ALA A 41 -16.90 4.46 14.61
C ALA A 41 -16.95 3.00 14.14
N THR A 42 -16.80 2.07 15.08
CA THR A 42 -17.49 0.78 15.08
C THR A 42 -18.97 1.08 14.98
N ILE A 43 -19.55 0.82 13.81
CA ILE A 43 -21.00 0.75 13.68
C ILE A 43 -21.35 -0.67 14.09
N ASP A 44 -21.94 -0.81 15.28
CA ASP A 44 -22.51 -2.05 15.77
C ASP A 44 -23.66 -2.48 14.86
N ILE A 45 -23.54 -3.66 14.25
CA ILE A 45 -24.67 -4.41 13.71
C ILE A 45 -24.67 -5.73 14.48
N LYS A 46 -25.69 -5.89 15.31
CA LYS A 46 -26.03 -7.13 16.01
C LYS A 46 -26.14 -8.26 15.00
N ASP A 47 -25.38 -9.33 15.20
CA ASP A 47 -25.62 -10.63 14.58
C ASP A 47 -25.92 -11.62 15.70
N ASP A 48 -27.10 -12.21 15.62
CA ASP A 48 -27.73 -13.06 16.63
C ASP A 48 -27.68 -14.48 16.10
N CYS A 49 -26.72 -15.28 16.56
CA CYS A 49 -26.64 -16.70 16.25
C CYS A 49 -26.19 -17.46 17.51
N GLY A 50 -27.11 -18.29 18.00
CA GLY A 50 -27.06 -18.98 19.29
C GLY A 50 -25.97 -20.05 19.41
N ILE A 51 -25.66 -20.31 20.69
CA ILE A 51 -24.73 -21.30 21.22
C ILE A 51 -25.29 -22.71 21.02
N THR A 52 -24.44 -23.67 20.67
CA THR A 52 -24.59 -25.07 21.10
C THR A 52 -23.23 -25.73 21.36
N ASP A 53 -22.98 -25.97 22.64
CA ASP A 53 -22.43 -27.14 23.35
C ASP A 53 -21.18 -27.90 22.87
N VAL A 54 -20.25 -28.02 23.82
CA VAL A 54 -19.05 -28.86 23.85
C VAL A 54 -19.28 -30.03 24.83
N PRO A 55 -18.64 -31.20 24.63
CA PRO A 55 -18.22 -32.03 25.75
C PRO A 55 -16.69 -32.11 25.91
N GLN A 56 -16.25 -31.92 27.16
CA GLN A 56 -14.88 -31.95 27.70
C GLN A 56 -14.28 -33.36 27.75
N ILE A 57 -12.97 -33.54 27.47
CA ILE A 57 -12.09 -34.51 28.19
C ILE A 57 -10.59 -34.06 28.14
N ASN A 58 -9.90 -34.12 29.30
CA ASN A 58 -8.44 -34.10 29.61
C ASN A 58 -7.75 -32.74 29.92
N LEU A 59 -7.50 -32.49 31.22
CA LEU A 59 -7.20 -31.17 31.82
C LEU A 59 -5.73 -30.85 32.20
N GLU A 60 -4.76 -31.77 32.10
CA GLU A 60 -3.44 -31.49 32.75
C GLU A 60 -2.24 -31.28 31.82
N ARG A 61 -2.35 -31.56 30.51
CA ARG A 61 -1.32 -31.19 29.51
C ARG A 61 -1.68 -29.93 28.70
N SER A 62 -2.83 -29.34 28.99
CA SER A 62 -3.45 -28.27 28.21
C SER A 62 -3.05 -26.88 28.67
N LYS A 63 -2.64 -26.66 29.92
CA LYS A 63 -2.46 -25.30 30.48
C LYS A 63 -1.30 -24.52 29.85
N GLU A 64 -0.19 -25.19 29.53
CA GLU A 64 0.99 -24.55 28.93
C GLU A 64 0.77 -24.28 27.43
N ASN A 65 0.14 -25.21 26.72
CA ASN A 65 -0.28 -25.04 25.32
C ASN A 65 -1.45 -24.05 25.18
N GLU A 66 -2.38 -23.99 26.14
CA GLU A 66 -3.40 -22.95 26.25
C GLU A 66 -2.77 -21.60 26.53
N TRP A 67 -1.73 -21.50 27.36
CA TRP A 67 -1.08 -20.23 27.64
C TRP A 67 -0.36 -19.69 26.40
N ILE A 68 0.39 -20.55 25.69
CA ILE A 68 1.05 -20.19 24.43
C ILE A 68 0.02 -19.85 23.34
N SER A 69 -1.07 -20.62 23.24
CA SER A 69 -2.18 -20.37 22.30
C SER A 69 -2.94 -19.09 22.66
N LYS A 70 -3.27 -18.87 23.94
CA LYS A 70 -3.94 -17.65 24.42
C LYS A 70 -3.05 -16.42 24.26
N ASP A 71 -1.74 -16.51 24.50
CA ASP A 71 -0.81 -15.40 24.29
C ASP A 71 -0.62 -15.09 22.80
N GLN A 72 -0.57 -16.10 21.92
CA GLN A 72 -0.57 -15.89 20.47
C GLN A 72 -1.90 -15.34 19.95
N ILE A 73 -3.03 -15.83 20.47
CA ILE A 73 -4.38 -15.33 20.15
C ILE A 73 -4.54 -13.90 20.68
N GLN A 74 -4.01 -13.59 21.87
CA GLN A 74 -4.08 -12.26 22.47
C GLN A 74 -3.13 -11.27 21.78
N LYS A 75 -1.94 -11.72 21.34
CA LYS A 75 -1.05 -10.96 20.44
C LYS A 75 -1.69 -10.71 19.07
N ARG A 76 -2.33 -11.71 18.46
CA ARG A 76 -3.11 -11.57 17.23
C ARG A 76 -4.28 -10.59 17.42
N ARG A 77 -5.04 -10.71 18.51
CA ARG A 77 -6.14 -9.80 18.88
C ARG A 77 -5.64 -8.37 19.14
N LYS A 78 -4.47 -8.20 19.76
CA LYS A 78 -3.85 -6.88 20.00
C LYS A 78 -3.37 -6.26 18.68
N LYS A 79 -2.70 -7.04 17.82
CA LYS A 79 -2.29 -6.61 16.46
C LYS A 79 -3.49 -6.23 15.58
N HIS A 80 -4.65 -6.86 15.78
CA HIS A 80 -5.89 -6.54 15.06
C HIS A 80 -6.62 -5.30 15.59
N LYS A 81 -6.36 -4.90 16.85
CA LYS A 81 -6.94 -3.70 17.48
C LYS A 81 -6.24 -2.41 17.02
N ASP A 82 -4.96 -2.52 16.64
CA ASP A 82 -4.11 -1.43 16.12
C ASP A 82 -3.98 -1.45 14.59
N TYR A 83 -4.84 -2.21 13.89
CA TYR A 83 -4.81 -2.30 12.44
C TYR A 83 -5.34 -1.01 11.81
N GLN A 84 -4.42 -0.22 11.27
CA GLN A 84 -4.71 0.93 10.44
C GLN A 84 -3.95 0.78 9.13
N PRO A 85 -4.65 0.60 7.99
CA PRO A 85 -3.99 0.52 6.70
C PRO A 85 -3.20 1.79 6.38
N ASN A 86 -1.99 1.62 5.86
CA ASN A 86 -1.12 2.71 5.41
C ASN A 86 -0.57 2.48 3.99
N TYR A 87 -0.82 1.31 3.40
CA TYR A 87 -0.55 0.97 2.00
C TYR A 87 -1.76 0.30 1.35
N PHE A 88 -1.79 0.30 0.02
CA PHE A 88 -2.83 -0.34 -0.76
C PHE A 88 -2.37 -0.71 -2.17
N LEU A 89 -3.02 -1.70 -2.77
CA LEU A 89 -2.94 -1.99 -4.19
C LEU A 89 -3.94 -1.11 -4.94
N SER A 90 -3.46 -0.47 -6.00
CA SER A 90 -4.17 0.55 -6.76
C SER A 90 -4.23 0.16 -8.23
N ILE A 91 -5.42 0.21 -8.82
CA ILE A 91 -5.60 0.25 -10.28
C ILE A 91 -5.75 1.73 -10.66
N PRO A 92 -4.73 2.37 -11.27
CA PRO A 92 -4.82 3.76 -11.70
C PRO A 92 -5.86 3.93 -12.81
N ILE A 93 -6.57 5.06 -12.80
CA ILE A 93 -7.42 5.45 -13.93
C ILE A 93 -6.58 6.20 -14.96
N THR A 94 -6.34 5.58 -16.11
CA THR A 94 -5.52 6.12 -17.19
C THR A 94 -6.36 6.69 -18.33
N ASN A 95 -7.60 6.23 -18.50
CA ASN A 95 -8.50 6.72 -19.53
C ASN A 95 -8.89 8.18 -19.26
N LYS A 96 -8.50 9.07 -20.19
CA LYS A 96 -8.74 10.51 -20.09
C LYS A 96 -10.21 10.88 -20.13
N GLU A 97 -11.04 10.09 -20.82
CA GLU A 97 -12.48 10.30 -20.85
C GLU A 97 -13.08 10.19 -19.44
N ILE A 98 -12.71 9.15 -18.69
CA ILE A 98 -13.15 8.95 -17.30
C ILE A 98 -12.68 10.12 -16.43
N THR A 99 -11.38 10.44 -16.45
CA THR A 99 -10.85 11.52 -15.60
C THR A 99 -11.51 12.87 -15.91
N ARG A 100 -11.80 13.16 -17.19
CA ARG A 100 -12.52 14.37 -17.61
C ARG A 100 -13.98 14.34 -17.17
N GLY A 101 -14.67 13.21 -17.31
CA GLY A 101 -16.05 13.06 -16.86
C GLY A 101 -16.18 13.26 -15.35
N VAL A 102 -15.27 12.67 -14.57
CA VAL A 102 -15.23 12.88 -13.11
C VAL A 102 -14.92 14.34 -12.77
N LYS A 103 -14.06 15.01 -13.53
CA LYS A 103 -13.78 16.44 -13.33
C LYS A 103 -15.02 17.30 -13.55
N ILE A 104 -15.77 17.05 -14.63
CA ILE A 104 -17.03 17.74 -14.93
C ILE A 104 -18.05 17.53 -13.79
N LEU A 105 -18.15 16.31 -13.26
CA LEU A 105 -18.97 16.01 -12.07
C LEU A 105 -18.52 16.84 -10.85
N GLN A 106 -17.23 16.86 -10.54
CA GLN A 106 -16.70 17.63 -9.41
C GLN A 106 -16.99 19.13 -9.57
N ASP A 107 -16.77 19.68 -10.76
CA ASP A 107 -16.99 21.10 -11.06
C ASP A 107 -18.48 21.47 -10.95
N ALA A 108 -19.38 20.61 -11.44
CA ALA A 108 -20.83 20.79 -11.30
C ALA A 108 -21.29 20.79 -9.82
N ILE A 109 -20.69 19.96 -8.97
CA ILE A 109 -20.96 19.95 -7.53
C ILE A 109 -20.43 21.23 -6.87
N ILE A 110 -19.19 21.65 -7.21
CA ILE A 110 -18.56 22.86 -6.66
C ILE A 110 -19.33 24.12 -7.06
N GLN A 111 -19.88 24.16 -8.27
CA GLN A 111 -20.71 25.28 -8.74
C GLN A 111 -21.97 25.45 -7.88
N GLN A 112 -22.56 24.34 -7.41
CA GLN A 112 -23.72 24.35 -6.52
C GLN A 112 -23.34 24.68 -5.06
N ASP A 113 -22.23 24.14 -4.54
CA ASP A 113 -21.69 24.48 -3.22
C ASP A 113 -20.15 24.57 -3.23
N LYS A 114 -19.64 25.81 -3.28
CA LYS A 114 -18.20 26.11 -3.36
C LYS A 114 -17.39 25.59 -2.17
N ARG A 115 -18.02 25.37 -1.01
CA ARG A 115 -17.35 24.86 0.19
C ARG A 115 -16.79 23.45 -0.03
N LEU A 116 -17.43 22.66 -0.89
CA LEU A 116 -17.06 21.27 -1.18
C LEU A 116 -15.75 21.11 -1.97
N SER A 117 -15.17 22.18 -2.51
CA SER A 117 -13.92 22.15 -3.28
C SER A 117 -12.78 21.41 -2.56
N LYS A 118 -12.61 21.62 -1.25
CA LYS A 118 -11.56 20.95 -0.45
C LYS A 118 -11.83 19.47 -0.16
N ALA A 119 -13.06 18.99 -0.38
CA ALA A 119 -13.42 17.58 -0.23
C ALA A 119 -13.16 16.77 -1.51
N MET A 120 -12.88 17.43 -2.64
CA MET A 120 -12.64 16.74 -3.91
C MET A 120 -11.30 15.99 -3.90
N THR A 121 -11.33 14.80 -4.48
CA THR A 121 -10.13 14.02 -4.76
C THR A 121 -9.42 14.64 -5.96
N GLY A 122 -8.14 14.98 -5.83
CA GLY A 122 -7.39 15.58 -6.93
C GLY A 122 -7.29 14.63 -8.13
N ASP A 123 -7.40 15.20 -9.33
CA ASP A 123 -7.55 14.49 -10.60
C ASP A 123 -6.46 13.44 -10.84
N GLY A 124 -5.21 13.74 -10.45
CA GLY A 124 -4.08 12.83 -10.56
C GLY A 124 -4.11 11.62 -9.62
N SER A 125 -5.09 11.52 -8.72
CA SER A 125 -5.20 10.43 -7.73
C SER A 125 -6.41 9.52 -7.92
N PHE A 126 -7.10 9.60 -9.05
CA PHE A 126 -8.17 8.69 -9.39
C PHE A 126 -7.65 7.25 -9.55
N HIS A 127 -8.24 6.33 -8.80
CA HIS A 127 -7.89 4.92 -8.78
C HIS A 127 -9.06 4.08 -8.26
N VAL A 128 -9.01 2.77 -8.54
CA VAL A 128 -9.76 1.76 -7.81
C VAL A 128 -8.82 1.08 -6.82
N THR A 129 -9.19 1.10 -5.54
CA THR A 129 -8.48 0.32 -4.52
C THR A 129 -8.79 -1.17 -4.71
N LEU A 130 -7.77 -2.01 -4.82
CA LEU A 130 -7.91 -3.47 -4.95
C LEU A 130 -7.76 -4.18 -3.60
N LEU A 131 -6.81 -3.74 -2.78
CA LEU A 131 -6.51 -4.32 -1.47
C LEU A 131 -5.88 -3.25 -0.57
N VAL A 132 -6.28 -3.17 0.69
CA VAL A 132 -5.59 -2.34 1.70
C VAL A 132 -4.75 -3.20 2.63
N MET A 133 -3.68 -2.64 3.18
CA MET A 133 -2.76 -3.37 4.05
C MET A 133 -1.98 -2.44 4.99
N GLN A 134 -1.34 -3.03 5.99
CA GLN A 134 -0.42 -2.36 6.90
C GLN A 134 1.01 -2.87 6.69
N LEU A 135 1.93 -1.96 6.38
CA LEU A 135 3.37 -2.21 6.26
C LEU A 135 4.12 -1.21 7.16
N LEU A 136 4.79 -1.71 8.20
CA LEU A 136 5.29 -0.89 9.31
C LEU A 136 6.78 -0.52 9.19
N ASN A 137 7.54 -1.21 8.34
CA ASN A 137 8.97 -1.02 8.17
C ASN A 137 9.42 -1.40 6.75
N ASP A 138 10.68 -1.12 6.42
CA ASP A 138 11.24 -1.36 5.08
C ASP A 138 11.26 -2.85 4.69
N ASP A 139 11.41 -3.76 5.65
CA ASP A 139 11.34 -5.20 5.38
C ASP A 139 9.93 -5.61 4.94
N GLU A 140 8.88 -5.15 5.64
CA GLU A 140 7.48 -5.38 5.26
C GLU A 140 7.15 -4.72 3.92
N ILE A 141 7.72 -3.55 3.62
CA ILE A 141 7.59 -2.92 2.29
C ILE A 141 8.18 -3.83 1.21
N ASN A 142 9.41 -4.34 1.40
CA ASN A 142 10.05 -5.25 0.46
C ASN A 142 9.26 -6.57 0.30
N ILE A 143 8.70 -7.11 1.39
CA ILE A 143 7.81 -8.28 1.34
C ILE A 143 6.54 -7.97 0.53
N GLY A 144 5.96 -6.77 0.68
CA GLY A 144 4.80 -6.32 -0.09
C GLY A 144 5.10 -6.16 -1.59
N ILE A 145 6.30 -5.68 -1.93
CA ILE A 145 6.79 -5.62 -3.32
C ILE A 145 6.90 -7.04 -3.89
N ASP A 146 7.53 -7.96 -3.15
CA ASP A 146 7.65 -9.37 -3.55
C ASP A 146 6.26 -10.02 -3.72
N ALA A 147 5.31 -9.73 -2.83
CA ALA A 147 3.93 -10.20 -2.92
C ALA A 147 3.22 -9.71 -4.19
N LEU A 148 3.41 -8.43 -4.54
CA LEU A 148 2.86 -7.86 -5.77
C LEU A 148 3.44 -8.54 -7.02
N LEU A 149 4.74 -8.80 -7.04
CA LEU A 149 5.38 -9.50 -8.15
C LEU A 149 4.87 -10.95 -8.29
N GLU A 150 4.69 -11.64 -7.16
CA GLU A 150 4.13 -13.00 -7.13
C GLU A 150 2.65 -13.05 -7.53
N LEU A 151 1.89 -11.97 -7.35
CA LEU A 151 0.50 -11.86 -7.78
C LEU A 151 0.35 -11.84 -9.32
N LYS A 152 1.32 -11.29 -10.05
CA LYS A 152 1.25 -11.13 -11.52
C LYS A 152 0.84 -12.42 -12.27
N PRO A 153 1.51 -13.57 -12.11
CA PRO A 153 1.13 -14.79 -12.83
C PRO A 153 -0.29 -15.28 -12.52
N PHE A 154 -0.79 -15.08 -11.29
CA PHE A 154 -2.18 -15.44 -10.95
C PHE A 154 -3.18 -14.54 -11.67
N ILE A 155 -2.88 -13.25 -11.82
CA ILE A 155 -3.72 -12.35 -12.61
C ILE A 155 -3.77 -12.82 -14.07
N GLU A 156 -2.62 -13.16 -14.65
CA GLU A 156 -2.54 -13.64 -16.03
C GLU A 156 -3.33 -14.96 -16.22
N GLU A 157 -3.29 -15.85 -15.23
CA GLU A 157 -4.08 -17.09 -15.21
C GLU A 157 -5.59 -16.84 -15.11
N ILE A 158 -6.02 -15.94 -14.21
CA ILE A 158 -7.44 -15.56 -14.06
C ILE A 158 -7.96 -14.95 -15.37
N LEU A 159 -7.18 -14.08 -16.00
CA LEU A 159 -7.57 -13.38 -17.21
C LEU A 159 -7.46 -14.22 -18.49
N ARG A 160 -6.65 -15.30 -18.49
CA ARG A 160 -6.48 -16.23 -19.63
C ARG A 160 -6.17 -15.50 -20.94
N GLY A 161 -5.30 -14.49 -20.87
CA GLY A 161 -4.92 -13.67 -22.03
C GLY A 161 -5.96 -12.65 -22.49
N LYS A 162 -7.10 -12.51 -21.80
CA LYS A 162 -8.09 -11.45 -22.06
C LYS A 162 -7.74 -10.17 -21.30
N HIS A 163 -8.22 -9.03 -21.78
CA HIS A 163 -8.16 -7.78 -21.04
C HIS A 163 -9.30 -7.71 -20.01
N LEU A 164 -8.99 -7.24 -18.80
CA LEU A 164 -9.99 -6.83 -17.83
C LEU A 164 -10.39 -5.37 -18.09
N ILE A 165 -11.67 -5.15 -18.40
CA ILE A 165 -12.21 -3.83 -18.72
C ILE A 165 -13.23 -3.46 -17.65
N LEU A 166 -13.07 -2.27 -17.06
CA LEU A 166 -13.87 -1.77 -15.95
C LEU A 166 -14.78 -0.61 -16.43
N PRO A 167 -16.05 -0.87 -16.76
CA PRO A 167 -17.01 0.17 -17.14
C PRO A 167 -17.49 0.98 -15.92
N PHE A 168 -17.33 2.30 -15.96
CA PHE A 168 -17.79 3.20 -14.90
C PHE A 168 -19.08 3.93 -15.29
N GLN A 169 -20.13 3.73 -14.50
CA GLN A 169 -21.45 4.32 -14.77
C GLN A 169 -22.21 4.65 -13.49
N GLY A 170 -22.71 5.87 -13.43
CA GLY A 170 -23.52 6.36 -12.32
C GLY A 170 -22.71 6.68 -11.07
N VAL A 171 -23.35 7.38 -10.16
CA VAL A 171 -22.75 7.88 -8.91
C VAL A 171 -23.52 7.33 -7.71
N ASP A 172 -22.81 7.12 -6.61
CA ASP A 172 -23.39 6.76 -5.32
C ASP A 172 -22.48 7.23 -4.17
N THR A 173 -22.89 6.97 -2.92
CA THR A 173 -22.14 7.36 -1.73
C THR A 173 -22.06 6.27 -0.67
N PHE A 174 -20.95 6.27 0.09
CA PHE A 174 -20.85 5.48 1.32
C PHE A 174 -21.19 6.36 2.51
N GLY A 175 -22.32 6.05 3.16
CA GLY A 175 -22.79 6.77 4.35
C GLY A 175 -22.94 8.28 4.15
N ASN A 176 -23.17 8.72 2.92
CA ASN A 176 -23.17 10.13 2.51
C ASN A 176 -21.90 10.91 2.87
N GLN A 177 -20.77 10.21 3.05
CA GLN A 177 -19.48 10.80 3.45
C GLN A 177 -18.41 10.69 2.36
N VAL A 178 -18.52 9.67 1.50
CA VAL A 178 -17.62 9.43 0.37
C VAL A 178 -18.47 9.32 -0.88
N GLY A 179 -18.24 10.18 -1.87
CA GLY A 179 -18.89 10.12 -3.17
C GLY A 179 -18.00 9.39 -4.17
N PHE A 180 -18.58 8.43 -4.89
CA PHE A 180 -17.86 7.62 -5.86
C PHE A 180 -18.67 7.35 -7.13
N VAL A 181 -17.95 7.15 -8.24
CA VAL A 181 -18.51 6.59 -9.47
C VAL A 181 -18.55 5.07 -9.33
N LYS A 182 -19.68 4.47 -9.67
CA LYS A 182 -19.89 3.03 -9.57
C LYS A 182 -19.20 2.30 -10.72
N LEU A 183 -18.66 1.13 -10.40
CA LEU A 183 -18.39 0.12 -11.41
C LEU A 183 -19.74 -0.45 -11.87
N ALA A 184 -20.01 -0.49 -13.17
CA ALA A 184 -21.23 -1.07 -13.70
C ALA A 184 -21.26 -2.59 -13.46
N GLU A 185 -22.45 -3.18 -13.42
CA GLU A 185 -22.60 -4.63 -13.34
C GLU A 185 -22.12 -5.30 -14.64
N GLY A 186 -21.59 -6.53 -14.54
CA GLY A 186 -21.19 -7.32 -15.70
C GLY A 186 -20.14 -8.38 -15.40
N ASP A 187 -19.70 -9.08 -16.45
CA ASP A 187 -18.78 -10.22 -16.36
C ASP A 187 -17.39 -9.86 -15.83
N HIS A 188 -17.01 -8.58 -15.86
CA HIS A 188 -15.74 -8.07 -15.31
C HIS A 188 -15.69 -8.07 -13.79
N ILE A 189 -16.83 -8.19 -13.09
CA ILE A 189 -16.88 -8.20 -11.62
C ILE A 189 -16.19 -9.44 -11.05
N ASN A 190 -16.55 -10.63 -11.53
CA ASN A 190 -16.00 -11.89 -11.02
C ASN A 190 -14.46 -11.98 -11.11
N PRO A 191 -13.81 -11.76 -12.27
CA PRO A 191 -12.35 -11.78 -12.33
C PRO A 191 -11.71 -10.70 -11.46
N LEU A 192 -12.32 -9.52 -11.30
CA LEU A 192 -11.81 -8.50 -10.39
C LEU A 192 -11.87 -8.95 -8.92
N LEU A 193 -12.95 -9.61 -8.50
CA LEU A 193 -13.09 -10.20 -7.16
C LEU A 193 -12.08 -11.33 -6.95
N GLU A 194 -11.90 -12.22 -7.92
CA GLU A 194 -10.90 -13.30 -7.87
C GLU A 194 -9.48 -12.75 -7.72
N ILE A 195 -9.15 -11.68 -8.47
CA ILE A 195 -7.86 -10.98 -8.35
C ILE A 195 -7.70 -10.36 -6.94
N ALA A 196 -8.74 -9.72 -6.42
CA ALA A 196 -8.71 -9.11 -5.08
C ALA A 196 -8.49 -10.15 -3.98
N GLU A 197 -9.18 -11.30 -4.04
CA GLU A 197 -9.02 -12.39 -3.08
C GLU A 197 -7.67 -13.10 -3.23
N ALA A 198 -7.17 -13.29 -4.46
CA ALA A 198 -5.82 -13.81 -4.69
C ALA A 198 -4.76 -12.87 -4.10
N ALA A 199 -4.90 -11.56 -4.30
CA ALA A 199 -4.02 -10.56 -3.72
C ALA A 199 -4.06 -10.62 -2.18
N LYS A 200 -5.26 -10.63 -1.58
CA LYS A 200 -5.42 -10.73 -0.13
C LYS A 200 -4.74 -11.97 0.42
N ARG A 201 -4.97 -13.14 -0.19
CA ARG A 201 -4.36 -14.41 0.21
C ARG A 201 -2.84 -14.37 0.15
N ILE A 202 -2.25 -13.96 -0.99
CA ILE A 202 -0.78 -13.93 -1.18
C ILE A 202 -0.12 -13.00 -0.16
N PHE A 203 -0.69 -11.81 0.06
CA PHE A 203 -0.14 -10.87 1.04
C PHE A 203 -0.24 -11.43 2.48
N GLN A 204 -1.37 -12.04 2.84
CA GLN A 204 -1.55 -12.66 4.15
C GLN A 204 -0.63 -13.86 4.39
N GLU A 205 -0.41 -14.71 3.37
CA GLU A 205 0.51 -15.86 3.43
C GLU A 205 1.97 -15.41 3.66
N LYS A 206 2.33 -14.20 3.24
CA LYS A 206 3.63 -13.58 3.53
C LYS A 206 3.69 -12.87 4.90
N GLY A 207 2.64 -12.98 5.70
CA GLY A 207 2.57 -12.41 7.05
C GLY A 207 2.18 -10.92 7.08
N ILE A 208 1.73 -10.34 5.97
CA ILE A 208 1.23 -8.96 5.93
C ILE A 208 -0.22 -8.92 6.43
N LEU A 209 -0.52 -7.97 7.30
CA LEU A 209 -1.90 -7.67 7.67
C LEU A 209 -2.56 -6.95 6.49
N ALA A 210 -3.38 -7.68 5.73
CA ALA A 210 -4.05 -7.18 4.53
C ALA A 210 -5.55 -7.54 4.52
N GLY A 211 -6.34 -6.67 3.88
CA GLY A 211 -7.78 -6.78 3.74
C GLY A 211 -8.57 -6.06 4.84
N GLU A 212 -9.89 -6.08 4.68
CA GLU A 212 -10.85 -5.59 5.67
C GLU A 212 -11.89 -6.69 5.94
N SER A 213 -12.65 -6.55 7.03
CA SER A 213 -13.77 -7.45 7.34
C SER A 213 -14.99 -7.21 6.46
N ARG A 214 -15.10 -6.01 5.86
CA ARG A 214 -16.21 -5.62 5.00
C ARG A 214 -16.06 -6.26 3.63
N SER A 215 -17.20 -6.51 2.98
CA SER A 215 -17.20 -6.99 1.60
C SER A 215 -16.54 -5.98 0.68
N TYR A 216 -15.69 -6.47 -0.21
CA TYR A 216 -15.01 -5.66 -1.19
C TYR A 216 -16.03 -5.10 -2.20
N LYS A 217 -16.06 -3.76 -2.33
CA LYS A 217 -16.91 -3.05 -3.28
C LYS A 217 -16.03 -2.13 -4.13
N PRO A 218 -15.66 -2.50 -5.36
CA PRO A 218 -14.82 -1.67 -6.22
C PRO A 218 -15.56 -0.38 -6.60
N HIS A 219 -14.88 0.75 -6.44
CA HIS A 219 -15.46 2.08 -6.69
C HIS A 219 -14.38 3.09 -7.04
N LEU A 220 -14.74 4.13 -7.79
CA LEU A 220 -13.85 5.24 -8.14
C LEU A 220 -14.24 6.48 -7.33
N THR A 221 -13.49 6.79 -6.28
CA THR A 221 -13.81 7.93 -5.40
C THR A 221 -13.51 9.27 -6.07
N PHE A 222 -14.46 10.20 -6.04
CA PHE A 222 -14.25 11.59 -6.48
C PHE A 222 -14.30 12.61 -5.33
N MET A 223 -14.89 12.29 -4.16
CA MET A 223 -14.87 13.21 -3.01
C MET A 223 -14.96 12.48 -1.66
N LYS A 224 -14.39 13.09 -0.60
CA LYS A 224 -14.38 12.57 0.78
C LYS A 224 -14.60 13.71 1.79
N LEU A 225 -15.77 13.78 2.43
CA LEU A 225 -16.10 14.84 3.40
C LEU A 225 -15.31 14.73 4.71
N TYR A 226 -15.10 13.51 5.21
CA TYR A 226 -14.44 13.28 6.50
C TYR A 226 -13.00 13.81 6.55
N LYS A 227 -12.37 14.02 5.39
CA LYS A 227 -11.03 14.61 5.27
C LYS A 227 -11.03 16.14 5.38
N THR A 228 -12.19 16.76 5.56
CA THR A 228 -12.33 18.21 5.70
C THR A 228 -13.14 18.54 6.96
N PRO A 229 -12.56 18.41 8.17
CA PRO A 229 -13.27 18.63 9.44
C PRO A 229 -13.92 20.01 9.58
N TRP A 230 -13.39 21.02 8.87
CA TRP A 230 -13.97 22.36 8.82
C TRP A 230 -15.36 22.41 8.14
N LEU A 231 -15.66 21.50 7.21
CA LEU A 231 -16.98 21.41 6.57
C LEU A 231 -18.07 21.03 7.58
N TRP A 232 -17.76 20.16 8.54
CA TRP A 232 -18.68 19.81 9.61
C TRP A 232 -19.03 21.02 10.49
N LYS A 233 -18.03 21.85 10.80
CA LYS A 233 -18.24 23.10 11.58
C LYS A 233 -19.08 24.13 10.83
N THR A 234 -19.08 24.09 9.50
CA THR A 234 -19.85 25.00 8.63
C THR A 234 -21.19 24.41 8.17
N GLY A 235 -21.64 23.32 8.79
CA GLY A 235 -22.96 22.72 8.61
C GLY A 235 -23.05 21.64 7.53
N VAL A 236 -21.98 21.40 6.75
CA VAL A 236 -21.96 20.36 5.70
C VAL A 236 -21.60 19.02 6.32
N LYS A 237 -22.62 18.29 6.79
CA LYS A 237 -22.46 17.00 7.49
C LYS A 237 -22.60 15.77 6.60
N LYS A 238 -23.19 15.91 5.41
CA LYS A 238 -23.49 14.83 4.46
C LYS A 238 -23.43 15.37 3.03
N ILE A 239 -23.13 14.51 2.07
CA ILE A 239 -23.25 14.82 0.64
C ILE A 239 -24.75 14.75 0.29
N ASP A 240 -25.33 15.86 -0.14
CA ASP A 240 -26.72 15.90 -0.63
C ASP A 240 -26.81 15.23 -2.00
N PRO A 241 -27.66 14.19 -2.19
CA PRO A 241 -27.84 13.52 -3.48
C PRO A 241 -28.21 14.44 -4.65
N LYS A 242 -28.88 15.56 -4.38
CA LYS A 242 -29.24 16.55 -5.42
C LYS A 242 -28.01 17.10 -6.15
N LEU A 243 -26.87 17.19 -5.48
CA LEU A 243 -25.65 17.75 -6.05
C LEU A 243 -25.14 16.96 -7.27
N TYR A 244 -25.44 15.68 -7.35
CA TYR A 244 -24.99 14.78 -8.42
C TYR A 244 -26.15 14.11 -9.17
N GLU A 245 -27.38 14.63 -9.05
CA GLU A 245 -28.57 14.02 -9.65
C GLU A 245 -28.45 13.83 -11.18
N ASN A 246 -27.81 14.78 -11.86
CA ASN A 246 -27.58 14.73 -13.31
C ASN A 246 -26.57 13.65 -13.75
N PHE A 247 -25.90 13.00 -12.79
CA PHE A 247 -24.84 12.02 -13.05
C PHE A 247 -25.19 10.60 -12.56
N ILE A 248 -26.40 10.37 -12.01
CA ILE A 248 -26.80 9.07 -11.44
C ILE A 248 -26.75 7.90 -12.44
N SER A 249 -26.93 8.18 -13.73
CA SER A 249 -26.90 7.21 -14.82
C SER A 249 -25.82 7.50 -15.87
N HIS A 250 -25.00 8.55 -15.66
CA HIS A 250 -23.98 8.99 -16.61
C HIS A 250 -22.91 7.91 -16.83
N ARG A 251 -22.56 7.65 -18.08
CA ARG A 251 -21.47 6.74 -18.45
C ARG A 251 -20.17 7.53 -18.52
N PHE A 252 -19.24 7.22 -17.62
CA PHE A 252 -17.95 7.92 -17.51
C PHE A 252 -16.89 7.34 -18.46
N GLY A 253 -17.05 6.07 -18.86
CA GLY A 253 -16.15 5.38 -19.79
C GLY A 253 -15.68 4.03 -19.24
N GLU A 254 -14.67 3.45 -19.87
CA GLU A 254 -14.14 2.13 -19.58
C GLU A 254 -12.63 2.19 -19.32
N GLU A 255 -12.17 1.59 -18.22
CA GLU A 255 -10.74 1.49 -17.89
C GLU A 255 -10.23 0.09 -18.20
N VAL A 256 -9.25 -0.03 -19.09
CA VAL A 256 -8.55 -1.29 -19.32
C VAL A 256 -7.48 -1.45 -18.26
N VAL A 257 -7.56 -2.51 -17.45
CA VAL A 257 -6.58 -2.75 -16.37
C VAL A 257 -5.24 -3.18 -16.98
N GLN A 258 -4.29 -2.23 -17.01
CA GLN A 258 -2.93 -2.45 -17.53
C GLN A 258 -1.88 -2.53 -16.44
N ARG A 259 -2.14 -1.95 -15.27
CA ARG A 259 -1.15 -1.81 -14.20
C ARG A 259 -1.79 -1.93 -12.83
N ILE A 260 -1.08 -2.52 -11.87
CA ILE A 260 -1.40 -2.47 -10.44
C ILE A 260 -0.19 -1.92 -9.71
N ASP A 261 -0.43 -0.93 -8.86
CA ASP A 261 0.59 -0.21 -8.10
C ASP A 261 0.46 -0.52 -6.61
N LEU A 262 1.58 -0.78 -5.92
CA LEU A 262 1.65 -0.77 -4.45
C LEU A 262 1.92 0.68 -4.01
N CYS A 263 0.90 1.31 -3.43
CA CYS A 263 0.90 2.73 -3.11
C CYS A 263 0.93 2.98 -1.59
N SER A 264 1.63 4.04 -1.18
CA SER A 264 1.55 4.56 0.19
C SER A 264 0.40 5.55 0.34
N MET A 265 -0.35 5.45 1.44
CA MET A 265 -1.41 6.41 1.79
C MET A 265 -0.87 7.71 2.39
N GLN A 266 0.34 7.68 2.96
CA GLN A 266 0.88 8.73 3.82
C GLN A 266 2.09 9.46 3.23
N LYS A 267 2.91 8.78 2.41
CA LYS A 267 4.06 9.42 1.74
C LYS A 267 3.60 10.52 0.77
N LYS A 268 4.49 11.48 0.51
CA LYS A 268 4.23 12.60 -0.39
C LYS A 268 3.84 12.08 -1.79
N LYS A 269 2.73 12.60 -2.32
CA LYS A 269 2.28 12.32 -3.69
C LYS A 269 3.35 12.73 -4.71
N GLN A 270 3.34 12.05 -5.85
CA GLN A 270 4.15 12.37 -7.01
C GLN A 270 3.79 13.74 -7.59
N SER A 271 4.65 14.29 -8.47
CA SER A 271 4.44 15.59 -9.11
C SER A 271 3.15 15.66 -9.94
N ASN A 272 2.72 14.53 -10.51
CA ASN A 272 1.45 14.41 -11.25
C ASN A 272 0.21 14.28 -10.34
N GLY A 273 0.37 14.27 -9.01
CA GLY A 273 -0.71 14.14 -8.04
C GLY A 273 -1.10 12.70 -7.68
N TYR A 274 -0.49 11.70 -8.31
CA TYR A 274 -0.69 10.28 -7.99
C TYR A 274 0.04 9.90 -6.69
N TYR A 275 -0.35 8.77 -6.10
CA TYR A 275 0.24 8.29 -4.85
C TYR A 275 1.72 7.92 -5.02
N HIS A 276 2.49 8.01 -3.93
CA HIS A 276 3.83 7.43 -3.91
C HIS A 276 3.72 5.93 -4.17
N CYS A 277 4.47 5.41 -5.13
CA CYS A 277 4.45 4.01 -5.52
C CYS A 277 5.76 3.35 -5.11
N GLU A 278 5.68 2.27 -4.34
CA GLU A 278 6.85 1.45 -3.98
C GLU A 278 7.22 0.50 -5.13
N SER A 279 6.21 -0.03 -5.83
CA SER A 279 6.39 -0.91 -6.98
C SER A 279 5.11 -0.98 -7.82
N SER A 280 5.24 -1.52 -9.03
CA SER A 280 4.16 -1.70 -9.99
C SER A 280 4.37 -2.98 -10.79
N ILE A 281 3.26 -3.63 -11.17
CA ILE A 281 3.23 -4.71 -12.16
C ILE A 281 2.38 -4.30 -13.36
N VAL A 282 2.82 -4.67 -14.56
CA VAL A 282 2.08 -4.50 -15.81
C VAL A 282 1.41 -5.82 -16.18
N ILE A 283 0.14 -5.74 -16.59
CA ILE A 283 -0.76 -6.85 -16.92
C ILE A 283 -1.04 -6.81 -18.43
N GLY A 284 -1.04 -7.97 -19.09
CA GLY A 284 -1.39 -8.09 -20.50
C GLY A 284 -0.21 -8.02 -21.48
N GLU A 285 1.02 -7.84 -21.00
CA GLU A 285 2.24 -8.07 -21.78
C GLU A 285 2.67 -9.53 -21.64
N SER A 286 1.87 -10.46 -22.19
CA SER A 286 2.36 -11.82 -22.36
C SER A 286 3.29 -11.86 -23.58
N SER A 287 4.56 -12.22 -23.35
CA SER A 287 5.48 -12.69 -24.37
C SER A 287 4.82 -13.78 -25.22
N THR A 288 4.22 -13.39 -26.34
CA THR A 288 3.67 -14.28 -27.37
C THR A 288 4.74 -15.13 -28.08
N VAL A 289 5.99 -15.08 -27.63
CA VAL A 289 7.08 -15.93 -28.13
C VAL A 289 7.22 -17.12 -27.20
N LEU A 290 6.40 -18.17 -27.36
CA LEU A 290 6.75 -19.59 -27.09
C LEU A 290 5.59 -20.60 -27.24
N GLN A 291 4.60 -20.38 -28.11
CA GLN A 291 3.60 -21.43 -28.40
C GLN A 291 3.28 -21.70 -29.88
N SER A 292 4.18 -21.38 -30.81
CA SER A 292 4.01 -21.78 -32.22
C SER A 292 5.32 -22.17 -32.92
N TYR A 293 6.00 -23.20 -32.42
CA TYR A 293 6.94 -23.96 -33.25
C TYR A 293 6.26 -25.24 -33.76
N ARG A 294 5.49 -25.10 -34.85
CA ARG A 294 5.25 -26.17 -35.83
C ARG A 294 5.33 -25.59 -37.25
N LYS A 295 6.43 -25.98 -37.91
CA LYS A 295 6.68 -26.21 -39.35
C LYS A 295 6.27 -25.14 -40.39
N ASP A 296 7.34 -24.57 -40.95
CA ASP A 296 7.59 -24.29 -42.37
C ASP A 296 6.68 -23.29 -43.11
N THR A 297 7.15 -22.04 -43.23
CA THR A 297 7.42 -21.29 -44.50
C THR A 297 8.00 -19.88 -44.16
N PRO A 298 9.02 -19.35 -44.87
CA PRO A 298 9.69 -18.08 -44.53
C PRO A 298 9.22 -16.88 -45.39
N CYS A 299 9.05 -15.70 -44.77
CA CYS A 299 9.17 -14.38 -45.42
C CYS A 299 9.35 -13.26 -44.35
N TRP A 300 10.29 -12.34 -44.61
CA TRP A 300 10.81 -11.28 -43.73
C TRP A 300 9.96 -9.97 -43.76
N PRO A 301 10.41 -8.84 -43.18
CA PRO A 301 10.36 -8.49 -41.76
C PRO A 301 9.51 -7.21 -41.51
N SER A 302 8.94 -7.05 -40.32
CA SER A 302 8.46 -5.72 -39.91
C SER A 302 8.67 -5.49 -38.41
N GLY A 303 9.58 -4.56 -38.13
CA GLY A 303 9.55 -3.67 -36.98
C GLY A 303 9.52 -4.30 -35.59
N LYS A 304 10.65 -4.83 -35.13
CA LYS A 304 10.88 -4.90 -33.67
C LYS A 304 10.87 -3.48 -33.12
N ARG A 305 9.90 -3.16 -32.25
CA ARG A 305 9.99 -2.00 -31.37
C ARG A 305 11.27 -2.14 -30.54
N PRO A 306 12.09 -1.07 -30.41
CA PRO A 306 13.29 -1.16 -29.60
C PRO A 306 12.87 -1.40 -28.16
N ILE A 307 13.26 -2.55 -27.62
CA ILE A 307 13.23 -2.82 -26.18
C ILE A 307 14.08 -1.72 -25.56
N GLY A 308 13.49 -0.91 -24.69
CA GLY A 308 14.20 0.20 -24.06
C GLY A 308 15.39 -0.34 -23.28
N ILE A 309 16.52 0.36 -23.33
CA ILE A 309 17.71 0.02 -22.51
C ILE A 309 17.31 -0.09 -21.03
N GLN A 310 16.32 0.70 -20.59
CA GLN A 310 15.76 0.65 -19.25
C GLN A 310 15.05 -0.67 -18.93
N ASP A 311 14.35 -1.27 -19.90
CA ASP A 311 13.65 -2.54 -19.72
C ASP A 311 14.64 -3.69 -19.58
N LEU A 312 15.72 -3.66 -20.38
CA LEU A 312 16.83 -4.62 -20.26
C LEU A 312 17.56 -4.49 -18.92
N ILE A 313 17.77 -3.27 -18.43
CA ILE A 313 18.37 -3.03 -17.11
C ILE A 313 17.47 -3.58 -16.01
N ASN A 314 16.16 -3.31 -16.07
CA ASN A 314 15.20 -3.78 -15.08
C ASN A 314 15.12 -5.32 -15.08
N GLU A 315 15.13 -5.94 -16.25
CA GLU A 315 15.13 -7.39 -16.39
C GLU A 315 16.43 -8.03 -15.86
N ALA A 316 17.59 -7.44 -16.16
CA ALA A 316 18.88 -7.89 -15.64
C ALA A 316 18.95 -7.79 -14.11
N LEU A 317 18.51 -6.65 -13.55
CA LEU A 317 18.43 -6.45 -12.09
C LEU A 317 17.47 -7.44 -11.43
N HIS A 318 16.35 -7.77 -12.09
CA HIS A 318 15.41 -8.75 -11.59
C HIS A 318 16.01 -10.16 -11.54
N ARG A 319 16.73 -10.59 -12.59
CA ARG A 319 17.40 -11.89 -12.62
C ARG A 319 18.45 -12.03 -11.53
N GLU A 320 19.30 -11.01 -11.34
CA GLU A 320 20.30 -11.00 -10.26
C GLU A 320 19.63 -11.07 -8.88
N ARG A 321 18.58 -10.27 -8.65
CA ARG A 321 17.82 -10.29 -7.40
C ARG A 321 17.24 -11.68 -7.11
N MET A 322 16.67 -12.35 -8.11
CA MET A 322 16.14 -13.70 -7.97
C MET A 322 17.23 -14.72 -7.66
N GLY A 323 18.41 -14.60 -8.29
CA GLY A 323 19.59 -15.42 -8.00
C GLY A 323 20.07 -15.25 -6.55
N LEU A 324 20.16 -14.01 -6.05
CA LEU A 324 20.49 -13.75 -4.65
C LEU A 324 19.42 -14.30 -3.70
N LYS A 325 18.14 -14.10 -4.01
CA LYS A 325 17.01 -14.59 -3.17
C LYS A 325 17.03 -16.11 -3.04
N ALA A 326 17.32 -16.84 -4.13
CA ALA A 326 17.48 -18.28 -4.10
C ALA A 326 18.65 -18.72 -3.21
N LYS A 327 19.80 -18.04 -3.29
CA LYS A 327 20.96 -18.30 -2.41
C LYS A 327 20.65 -18.01 -0.94
N VAL A 328 19.96 -16.90 -0.64
CA VAL A 328 19.54 -16.56 0.73
C VAL A 328 18.60 -17.62 1.28
N LYS A 329 17.67 -18.14 0.47
CA LYS A 329 16.78 -19.25 0.87
C LYS A 329 17.59 -20.52 1.20
N GLN A 330 18.55 -20.89 0.36
CA GLN A 330 19.44 -22.03 0.62
C GLN A 330 20.26 -21.85 1.91
N ILE A 331 20.78 -20.64 2.17
CA ILE A 331 21.50 -20.34 3.41
C ILE A 331 20.57 -20.49 4.62
N LYS A 332 19.35 -19.95 4.55
CA LYS A 332 18.36 -20.10 5.62
C LYS A 332 18.03 -21.56 5.89
N GLU A 333 17.83 -22.37 4.85
CA GLU A 333 17.58 -23.81 4.97
C GLU A 333 18.78 -24.54 5.60
N LEU A 334 20.01 -24.20 5.21
CA LEU A 334 21.22 -24.75 5.83
C LEU A 334 21.32 -24.38 7.32
N LEU A 335 21.04 -23.13 7.68
CA LEU A 335 21.06 -22.67 9.08
C LEU A 335 19.93 -23.27 9.93
N LEU A 336 18.87 -23.79 9.30
CA LEU A 336 17.77 -24.50 9.96
C LEU A 336 18.06 -25.99 10.18
N LYS A 337 19.11 -26.55 9.57
CA LYS A 337 19.46 -27.97 9.77
C LYS A 337 19.90 -28.22 11.21
N PRO A 338 19.39 -29.26 11.89
CA PRO A 338 19.74 -29.57 13.28
C PRO A 338 21.24 -29.75 13.51
N GLU A 339 21.94 -30.38 12.57
CA GLU A 339 23.40 -30.58 12.62
C GLU A 339 24.18 -29.27 12.55
N THR A 340 23.76 -28.35 11.67
CA THR A 340 24.35 -27.02 11.53
C THR A 340 24.11 -26.18 12.78
N GLN A 341 22.90 -26.21 13.34
CA GLN A 341 22.58 -25.53 14.60
C GLN A 341 23.35 -26.10 15.79
N ALA A 342 23.50 -27.42 15.87
CA ALA A 342 24.29 -28.08 16.92
C ALA A 342 25.77 -27.70 16.83
N LYS A 343 26.32 -27.63 15.61
CA LYS A 343 27.71 -27.20 15.38
C LYS A 343 27.94 -25.74 15.75
N ILE A 344 27.03 -24.84 15.35
CA ILE A 344 27.05 -23.43 15.74
C ILE A 344 26.98 -23.28 17.27
N ARG A 345 26.09 -24.04 17.94
CA ARG A 345 25.98 -24.01 19.41
C ARG A 345 27.26 -24.51 20.09
N ARG A 346 27.86 -25.58 19.61
CA ARG A 346 29.13 -26.11 20.13
C ARG A 346 30.25 -25.07 20.02
N GLU A 347 30.40 -24.42 18.86
CA GLU A 347 31.45 -23.42 18.67
C GLU A 347 31.21 -22.13 19.50
N LEU A 348 29.95 -21.71 19.67
CA LEU A 348 29.62 -20.50 20.42
C LEU A 348 29.61 -20.70 21.95
N PHE A 349 29.24 -21.89 22.43
CA PHE A 349 28.99 -22.13 23.86
C PHE A 349 29.92 -23.16 24.51
N GLU A 350 30.51 -24.09 23.76
CA GLU A 350 31.41 -25.13 24.31
C GLU A 350 32.91 -24.81 24.05
N GLY A 351 33.23 -23.93 23.09
CA GLY A 351 34.61 -23.53 22.78
C GLY A 351 35.27 -22.55 23.77
N ARG A 352 34.58 -22.12 24.84
CA ARG A 352 35.08 -21.11 25.80
C ARG A 352 35.27 -21.63 27.22
N SER A 353 35.36 -22.95 27.41
CA SER A 353 35.57 -23.54 28.74
C SER A 353 36.68 -24.58 28.75
N ILE A 354 37.91 -24.16 28.38
CA ILE A 354 39.14 -24.83 28.82
C ILE A 354 40.16 -23.74 29.09
N ASN A 355 40.23 -23.31 30.36
CA ASN A 355 41.41 -22.77 31.05
C ASN A 355 40.92 -22.08 32.32
N ASN A 356 40.67 -22.85 33.39
CA ASN A 356 40.83 -22.42 34.77
C ASN A 356 40.47 -23.57 35.71
N SER A 357 41.41 -24.49 35.94
CA SER A 357 41.54 -25.23 37.20
C SER A 357 42.72 -26.19 37.11
N ASN A 358 43.84 -25.80 37.73
CA ASN A 358 44.70 -26.64 38.58
C ASN A 358 46.16 -26.21 38.48
N GLN A 359 46.54 -25.27 39.35
CA GLN A 359 47.82 -25.37 40.06
C GLN A 359 47.64 -24.74 41.43
N GLY A 360 47.47 -25.61 42.42
CA GLY A 360 47.28 -25.27 43.81
C GLY A 360 47.57 -26.50 44.65
N ASN A 361 48.88 -26.71 44.89
CA ASN A 361 49.51 -27.34 46.04
C ASN A 361 48.93 -28.67 46.55
N ASP A 362 49.69 -29.75 46.35
CA ASP A 362 49.91 -30.71 47.42
C ASP A 362 51.39 -30.73 47.77
N VAL A 363 51.63 -30.32 49.01
CA VAL A 363 52.87 -30.44 49.77
C VAL A 363 52.86 -31.85 50.34
N ASP A 364 53.84 -32.67 49.98
CA ASP A 364 54.16 -33.86 50.77
C ASP A 364 55.61 -33.75 51.26
N SER A 365 55.76 -33.90 52.56
CA SER A 365 57.02 -33.80 53.29
C SER A 365 57.52 -35.20 53.62
N SER A 366 58.84 -35.31 53.64
CA SER A 366 59.68 -36.25 54.38
C SER A 366 60.14 -37.55 53.70
N ASP A 367 61.49 -37.61 53.67
CA ASP A 367 62.38 -38.74 53.90
C ASP A 367 62.79 -39.66 52.73
N THR A 368 64.04 -39.53 52.26
CA THR A 368 65.22 -40.24 52.83
C THR A 368 66.46 -40.14 51.91
N LEU A 369 67.62 -39.74 52.49
CA LEU A 369 69.04 -39.95 52.14
C LEU A 369 69.51 -40.00 50.65
N THR A 370 70.46 -39.14 50.27
CA THR A 370 71.93 -39.36 50.46
C THR A 370 72.70 -38.05 50.27
#